data_AF-A0A8H7A2L2-F1
#
_entry.id   AF-A0A8H7A2L2-F1
#
_cell.length_a   1.000
_cell.length_b   1.000
_cell.length_c   1.000
_cell.angle_alpha   90.00
_cell.angle_beta   90.00
_cell.angle_gamma   90.00
#
_symmetry.space_group_name_H-M   'P 1'
#
loop_
_entity.id
_entity.type
_entity.pdbx_description
1 polymer ?
#
loop_
_entity_poly.entity_id
_entity_poly.type
_entity_poly.pdbx_seq_one_letter_code
_entity_poly.pdbx_strand_id
1 'polypeptide(L)'
;MPSVVSGFNVLPIQYTKQSTHYLYVRAHVPSKKAGSSQTLPPNRTLFLVNVPPDASERELIIFFRSCGTVERVIFDMDETNEPGNDIESDEEDEEQEEAPMDVEQDHPRKKRKVGKDTTKAPTVTPLPSNSLRRLRKTGRSAHLIFLDEVSLPKALSSGSKPRPWPKLQDADSAPSGLAHYMQLYSALRPPLDVVRAHADSSIDLYEYELAKSRQNSKYKKGEAIVDDDGFTLVTRGGAYGKTLGGGVGVASKEFTATAGRGGGGRMRKQKKESKEKEGFYAFQKAEKQRKELMDLKQRWEEDKVKVEKLKASRRFKPY
;
A
#
# COMPACT_ATOMS: atom_id res chain seq x y z
N MET A 1 16.59 17.66 44.33
CA MET A 1 16.02 17.97 43.00
C MET A 1 14.71 18.72 43.19
N PRO A 2 14.38 19.69 42.32
CA PRO A 2 13.11 20.40 42.37
C PRO A 2 11.94 19.42 42.15
N SER A 3 10.82 19.63 42.84
CA SER A 3 9.61 18.82 42.71
C SER A 3 8.88 19.05 41.37
N VAL A 4 9.05 20.23 40.77
CA VAL A 4 8.44 20.62 39.52
C VAL A 4 9.47 21.25 38.59
N VAL A 5 9.50 20.82 37.33
CA VAL A 5 10.37 21.37 36.27
C VAL A 5 9.51 21.67 35.05
N SER A 6 9.44 22.93 34.62
CA SER A 6 8.70 23.36 33.41
C SER A 6 7.23 22.88 33.36
N GLY A 7 6.56 22.81 34.52
CA GLY A 7 5.19 22.31 34.64
C GLY A 7 5.05 20.78 34.71
N PHE A 8 6.16 20.05 34.77
CA PHE A 8 6.18 18.60 35.03
C PHE A 8 6.53 18.31 36.48
N ASN A 9 5.75 17.46 37.13
CA ASN A 9 6.08 16.88 38.42
C ASN A 9 7.15 15.80 38.25
N VAL A 10 8.20 15.86 39.06
CA VAL A 10 9.31 14.90 39.02
C VAL A 10 8.99 13.74 39.95
N LEU A 11 8.86 12.54 39.39
CA LEU A 11 8.57 11.32 40.13
C LEU A 11 9.80 10.40 40.13
N PRO A 12 10.52 10.29 41.27
CA PRO A 12 11.65 9.38 41.38
C PRO A 12 11.19 7.92 41.48
N ILE A 13 11.78 7.08 40.64
CA ILE A 13 11.57 5.65 40.57
C ILE A 13 12.87 4.96 40.99
N GLN A 14 12.78 4.00 41.90
CA GLN A 14 13.93 3.22 42.33
C GLN A 14 13.99 1.88 41.58
N TYR A 15 15.00 1.73 40.73
CA TYR A 15 15.23 0.54 39.91
C TYR A 15 16.09 -0.51 40.63
N THR A 16 17.11 -0.04 41.33
CA THR A 16 17.98 -0.85 42.19
C THR A 16 18.26 -0.08 43.46
N LYS A 17 18.94 -0.69 44.44
CA LYS A 17 19.34 0.01 45.67
C LYS A 17 20.22 1.24 45.40
N GLN A 18 20.85 1.32 44.23
CA GLN A 18 21.82 2.35 43.86
C GLN A 18 21.37 3.24 42.68
N SER A 19 20.37 2.82 41.91
CA SER A 19 19.93 3.53 40.70
C SER A 19 18.50 4.06 40.84
N THR A 20 18.36 5.36 40.64
CA THR A 20 17.08 6.08 40.59
C THR A 20 16.85 6.64 39.20
N HIS A 21 15.72 6.31 38.60
CA HIS A 21 15.24 6.88 37.35
C HIS A 21 14.21 7.97 37.63
N TYR A 22 14.16 9.03 36.84
CA TYR A 22 13.22 10.14 37.05
C TYR A 22 12.20 10.17 35.93
N LEU A 23 10.92 10.03 36.30
CA LEU A 23 9.79 10.16 35.39
C LEU A 23 9.21 11.58 35.52
N TYR A 24 8.90 12.21 34.40
CA TYR A 24 8.29 13.53 34.39
C TYR A 24 6.81 13.39 34.05
N VAL A 25 5.96 13.94 34.91
CA VAL A 25 4.52 13.69 34.89
C VAL A 25 3.76 15.01 34.82
N ARG A 26 2.78 15.10 33.92
CA ARG A 26 1.94 16.29 33.77
C ARG A 26 0.51 15.89 33.40
N ALA A 27 -0.49 16.70 33.76
CA ALA A 27 -1.83 16.55 33.20
C ALA A 27 -1.78 16.72 31.67
N HIS A 28 -2.35 15.78 30.92
CA HIS A 28 -2.46 15.94 29.48
C HIS A 28 -3.41 17.10 29.18
N VAL A 29 -2.97 17.98 28.27
CA VAL A 29 -3.80 19.08 27.77
C VAL A 29 -4.08 18.76 26.31
N PRO A 30 -5.36 18.54 25.93
CA PRO A 30 -5.69 18.22 24.54
C PRO A 30 -5.28 19.40 23.64
N SER A 31 -4.52 19.09 22.59
CA SER A 31 -4.13 20.10 21.60
C SER A 31 -5.30 20.36 20.66
N LYS A 32 -5.70 21.62 20.51
CA LYS A 32 -6.76 22.06 19.57
C LYS A 32 -6.45 21.77 18.09
N LYS A 33 -5.25 21.25 17.77
CA LYS A 33 -4.77 21.03 16.40
C LYS A 33 -4.80 19.55 15.94
N ALA A 34 -5.16 18.60 16.79
CA ALA A 34 -5.12 17.19 16.41
C ALA A 34 -6.49 16.69 15.95
N GLY A 35 -6.69 16.64 14.64
CA GLY A 35 -7.77 15.87 14.00
C GLY A 35 -7.46 14.38 13.91
N SER A 36 -6.88 13.79 14.96
CA SER A 36 -6.57 12.35 15.00
C SER A 36 -7.66 11.57 15.74
N SER A 37 -7.97 10.40 15.19
CA SER A 37 -9.10 9.50 15.47
C SER A 37 -9.24 8.95 16.90
N GLN A 38 -8.50 9.46 17.89
CA GLN A 38 -8.62 9.05 19.29
C GLN A 38 -8.71 10.27 20.20
N THR A 39 -9.94 10.63 20.57
CA THR A 39 -10.21 11.65 21.56
C THR A 39 -9.75 11.16 22.94
N LEU A 40 -8.52 11.50 23.32
CA LEU A 40 -8.02 11.28 24.68
C LEU A 40 -8.91 12.07 25.66
N PRO A 41 -9.53 11.42 26.67
CA PRO A 41 -10.47 12.11 27.54
C PRO A 41 -9.73 13.19 28.36
N PRO A 42 -10.18 14.46 28.29
CA PRO A 42 -9.61 15.52 29.11
C PRO A 42 -9.86 15.21 30.60
N ASN A 43 -8.96 15.68 31.47
CA ASN A 43 -9.04 15.51 32.94
C ASN A 43 -8.90 14.07 33.48
N ARG A 44 -8.77 13.06 32.60
CA ARG A 44 -8.50 11.66 32.99
C ARG A 44 -7.15 11.15 32.48
N THR A 45 -6.45 11.96 31.70
CA THR A 45 -5.23 11.60 30.98
C THR A 45 -3.98 12.20 31.62
N LEU A 46 -3.01 11.34 31.92
CA LEU A 46 -1.71 11.70 32.46
C LEU A 46 -0.65 11.55 31.38
N PHE A 47 0.09 12.63 31.13
CA PHE A 47 1.21 12.63 30.21
C PHE A 47 2.50 12.33 30.98
N LEU A 48 3.19 11.27 30.55
CA LEU A 48 4.46 10.81 31.09
C LEU A 48 5.56 11.07 30.07
N VAL A 49 6.73 11.49 30.55
CA VAL A 49 7.95 11.67 29.77
C VAL A 49 9.11 10.98 30.47
N ASN A 50 10.06 10.49 29.68
CA ASN A 50 11.16 9.67 30.14
C ASN A 50 10.68 8.34 30.72
N VAL A 51 9.72 7.71 30.05
CA VAL A 51 9.25 6.37 30.40
C VAL A 51 10.41 5.38 30.22
N PRO A 52 10.67 4.50 31.20
CA PRO A 52 11.73 3.51 31.09
C PRO A 52 11.57 2.57 29.89
N PRO A 53 12.68 2.04 29.36
CA PRO A 53 12.67 1.20 28.16
C PRO A 53 12.01 -0.16 28.40
N ASP A 54 12.06 -0.66 29.64
CA ASP A 54 11.36 -1.88 29.98
C ASP A 54 9.85 -1.62 30.12
N ALA A 55 9.42 -0.51 30.70
CA ALA A 55 8.02 -0.22 31.08
C ALA A 55 6.95 -0.75 30.11
N SER A 56 6.18 -1.73 30.59
CA SER A 56 4.99 -2.24 29.92
C SER A 56 3.73 -1.60 30.49
N GLU A 57 2.59 -1.75 29.80
CA GLU A 57 1.29 -1.34 30.31
C GLU A 57 1.02 -1.91 31.71
N ARG A 58 1.31 -3.20 31.92
CA ARG A 58 1.10 -3.88 33.21
C ARG A 58 1.89 -3.23 34.35
N GLU A 59 3.15 -2.88 34.11
CA GLU A 59 3.99 -2.26 35.14
C GLU A 59 3.54 -0.84 35.46
N LEU A 60 3.14 -0.07 34.45
CA LEU A 60 2.58 1.27 34.67
C LEU A 60 1.26 1.18 35.45
N ILE A 61 0.40 0.21 35.16
CA ILE A 61 -0.82 -0.05 35.93
C ILE A 61 -0.49 -0.38 37.39
N ILE A 62 0.45 -1.29 37.64
CA ILE A 62 0.85 -1.67 39.00
C ILE A 62 1.45 -0.48 39.75
N PHE A 63 2.31 0.30 39.08
CA PHE A 63 2.99 1.45 39.66
C PHE A 63 2.02 2.59 40.02
N PHE A 64 1.02 2.86 39.17
CA PHE A 64 -0.01 3.88 39.42
C PHE A 64 -1.24 3.38 40.18
N ARG A 65 -1.30 2.10 40.55
CA ARG A 65 -2.42 1.49 41.31
C ARG A 65 -2.75 2.23 42.60
N SER A 66 -1.74 2.78 43.29
CA SER A 66 -1.96 3.57 44.51
C SER A 66 -2.69 4.90 44.26
N CYS A 67 -2.63 5.41 43.03
CA CYS A 67 -3.20 6.70 42.63
C CYS A 67 -4.63 6.53 42.10
N GLY A 68 -4.90 5.40 41.43
CA GLY A 68 -6.23 4.92 41.05
C GLY A 68 -6.20 3.81 40.00
N THR A 69 -7.37 3.45 39.48
CA THR A 69 -7.52 2.41 38.45
C THR A 69 -7.21 2.99 37.08
N VAL A 70 -6.31 2.35 36.34
CA VAL A 70 -5.94 2.73 34.98
C VAL A 70 -6.82 1.95 33.99
N GLU A 71 -7.40 2.65 33.02
CA GLU A 71 -8.24 2.10 31.96
C GLU A 71 -7.39 1.60 30.79
N ARG A 72 -6.47 2.44 30.29
CA ARG A 72 -5.62 2.12 29.14
C ARG A 72 -4.32 2.89 29.20
N VAL A 73 -3.26 2.29 28.68
CA VAL A 73 -1.96 2.93 28.48
C VAL A 73 -1.64 3.02 27.00
N ILE A 74 -1.38 4.24 26.52
CA ILE A 74 -1.01 4.50 25.12
C ILE A 74 0.41 5.01 25.09
N PHE A 75 1.24 4.41 24.25
CA PHE A 75 2.60 4.89 24.03
C PHE A 75 2.68 5.58 22.68
N ASP A 76 3.45 6.66 22.60
CA ASP A 76 3.57 7.58 21.45
C ASP A 76 3.97 6.93 20.10
N MET A 77 4.40 5.67 20.11
CA MET A 77 4.87 4.92 18.93
C MET A 77 4.10 3.61 18.69
N ASP A 78 3.14 3.27 19.56
CA ASP A 78 2.21 2.18 19.26
C ASP A 78 1.14 2.65 18.26
N GLU A 79 0.96 3.97 18.09
CA GLU A 79 0.06 4.55 17.08
C GLU A 79 0.55 4.35 15.63
N THR A 80 1.85 4.20 15.42
CA THR A 80 2.44 3.90 14.10
C THR A 80 2.69 2.41 13.86
N ASN A 81 2.61 1.57 14.89
CA ASN A 81 2.92 0.13 14.80
C ASN A 81 1.68 -0.74 15.03
N GLU A 82 0.61 -0.50 14.27
CA GLU A 82 -0.24 -1.62 13.86
C GLU A 82 0.69 -2.66 13.20
N PRO A 83 0.81 -3.90 13.72
CA PRO A 83 1.80 -4.88 13.27
C PRO A 83 1.39 -5.52 11.93
N GLY A 84 1.16 -4.71 10.90
CA GLY A 84 0.64 -5.18 9.63
C GLY A 84 0.88 -4.32 8.40
N ASN A 85 1.61 -3.19 8.44
CA ASN A 85 1.72 -2.35 7.24
C ASN A 85 3.07 -1.66 6.96
N ASP A 86 4.17 -2.07 7.61
CA ASP A 86 5.52 -1.63 7.22
C ASP A 86 6.06 -2.47 6.05
N ILE A 87 5.26 -2.62 4.99
CA ILE A 87 5.84 -2.76 3.65
C ILE A 87 6.06 -1.33 3.23
N GLU A 88 7.33 -0.91 3.18
CA GLU A 88 7.74 0.26 2.40
C GLU A 88 7.20 0.02 0.98
N SER A 89 6.02 0.59 0.71
CA SER A 89 5.45 0.71 -0.62
C SER A 89 6.31 1.73 -1.33
N ASP A 90 7.38 1.23 -1.95
CA ASP A 90 7.99 1.88 -3.09
C ASP A 90 6.87 2.00 -4.13
N GLU A 91 6.21 3.16 -4.18
CA GLU A 91 5.26 3.53 -5.23
C GLU A 91 6.06 3.78 -6.52
N GLU A 92 6.72 2.73 -7.01
CA GLU A 92 6.92 2.59 -8.44
C GLU A 92 5.59 2.07 -8.98
N ASP A 93 4.94 2.88 -9.82
CA ASP A 93 3.77 2.49 -10.62
C ASP A 93 4.12 1.23 -11.43
N GLU A 94 4.00 0.05 -10.82
CA GLU A 94 3.87 -1.20 -11.55
C GLU A 94 2.47 -1.19 -12.16
N GLU A 95 2.37 -0.56 -13.34
CA GLU A 95 1.33 -0.84 -14.30
C GLU A 95 1.20 -2.37 -14.39
N GLN A 96 0.16 -2.92 -13.76
CA GLN A 96 -0.24 -4.30 -13.93
C GLN A 96 -0.66 -4.46 -15.39
N GLU A 97 0.33 -4.69 -16.25
CA GLU A 97 0.13 -5.40 -17.50
C GLU A 97 -0.43 -6.76 -17.11
N GLU A 98 -1.76 -6.90 -17.20
CA GLU A 98 -2.38 -8.21 -17.36
C GLU A 98 -1.82 -8.83 -18.65
N ALA A 99 -0.65 -9.44 -18.53
CA ALA A 99 -0.10 -10.30 -19.56
C ALA A 99 -1.11 -11.44 -19.76
N PRO A 100 -1.68 -11.60 -20.96
CA PRO A 100 -2.46 -12.79 -21.25
C PRO A 100 -1.51 -13.99 -21.18
N MET A 101 -1.54 -14.71 -20.06
CA MET A 101 -0.88 -16.01 -19.94
C MET A 101 -1.64 -17.04 -20.77
N ASP A 102 -1.46 -16.99 -22.08
CA ASP A 102 -1.60 -18.16 -22.93
C ASP A 102 -0.25 -18.89 -22.93
N VAL A 103 -0.03 -19.64 -21.85
CA VAL A 103 1.09 -20.57 -21.76
C VAL A 103 0.51 -21.98 -21.74
N GLU A 104 0.08 -22.45 -22.92
CA GLU A 104 0.15 -23.87 -23.25
C GLU A 104 1.65 -24.27 -23.32
N GLN A 105 2.27 -24.47 -22.17
CA GLN A 105 3.44 -25.34 -22.08
C GLN A 105 3.07 -26.52 -21.18
N ASP A 106 2.72 -27.59 -21.87
CA ASP A 106 2.41 -28.90 -21.32
C ASP A 106 3.72 -29.55 -20.82
N HIS A 107 4.24 -29.07 -19.69
CA HIS A 107 5.25 -29.80 -18.94
C HIS A 107 4.57 -30.73 -17.94
N PRO A 108 4.86 -32.04 -17.96
CA PRO A 108 4.23 -33.00 -17.07
C PRO A 108 4.66 -32.75 -15.62
N ARG A 109 3.90 -31.91 -14.90
CA ARG A 109 4.03 -31.81 -13.45
C ARG A 109 3.58 -33.13 -12.83
N LYS A 110 4.48 -33.77 -12.07
CA LYS A 110 4.16 -34.94 -11.23
C LYS A 110 2.88 -34.64 -10.45
N LYS A 111 1.80 -35.33 -10.78
CA LYS A 111 0.52 -35.27 -10.07
C LYS A 111 0.77 -35.69 -8.61
N ARG A 112 0.92 -34.70 -7.71
CA ARG A 112 0.78 -34.96 -6.28
C ARG A 112 -0.64 -35.46 -6.07
N LYS A 113 -0.76 -36.60 -5.38
CA LYS A 113 -2.02 -37.26 -5.07
C LYS A 113 -2.79 -36.34 -4.13
N VAL A 114 -3.69 -35.52 -4.68
CA VAL A 114 -4.63 -34.70 -3.92
C VAL A 114 -5.66 -35.65 -3.31
N GLY A 115 -5.32 -36.17 -2.14
CA GLY A 115 -6.25 -36.88 -1.29
C GLY A 115 -6.89 -35.91 -0.32
N LYS A 116 -8.23 -35.82 -0.42
CA LYS A 116 -9.17 -35.54 0.68
C LYS A 116 -9.49 -34.06 1.02
N ASP A 117 -10.78 -33.76 0.95
CA ASP A 117 -11.53 -32.60 1.47
C ASP A 117 -11.26 -31.20 0.87
N THR A 118 -11.74 -30.98 -0.37
CA THR A 118 -11.64 -29.71 -1.12
C THR A 118 -12.71 -28.65 -0.81
N THR A 119 -13.36 -28.70 0.35
CA THR A 119 -14.45 -27.76 0.70
C THR A 119 -14.05 -26.69 1.71
N LYS A 120 -12.85 -26.76 2.29
CA LYS A 120 -12.33 -25.76 3.23
C LYS A 120 -11.10 -25.09 2.63
N ALA A 121 -11.05 -23.76 2.72
CA ALA A 121 -9.85 -23.01 2.35
C ALA A 121 -8.67 -23.49 3.22
N PRO A 122 -7.49 -23.77 2.64
CA PRO A 122 -6.32 -24.17 3.41
C PRO A 122 -5.97 -23.04 4.39
N THR A 123 -5.70 -23.41 5.64
CA THR A 123 -5.33 -22.48 6.70
C THR A 123 -3.82 -22.38 6.78
N VAL A 124 -3.27 -21.17 6.69
CA VAL A 124 -1.83 -20.94 6.83
C VAL A 124 -1.37 -21.31 8.23
N THR A 125 -0.33 -22.13 8.32
CA THR A 125 0.30 -22.47 9.60
C THR A 125 1.13 -21.27 10.05
N PRO A 126 0.74 -20.53 11.11
CA PRO A 126 1.43 -19.30 11.47
C PRO A 126 2.85 -19.58 11.99
N LEU A 127 3.76 -18.64 11.74
CA LEU A 127 5.06 -18.63 12.39
C LEU A 127 4.91 -18.50 13.91
N PRO A 128 5.85 -19.06 14.70
CA PRO A 128 5.81 -18.94 16.15
C PRO A 128 5.88 -17.47 16.53
N SER A 129 4.83 -16.97 17.19
CA SER A 129 4.82 -15.59 17.67
C SER A 129 5.76 -15.45 18.86
N ASN A 130 6.50 -14.35 18.87
CA ASN A 130 7.42 -14.06 19.96
C ASN A 130 6.65 -13.46 21.14
N SER A 131 6.54 -14.20 22.25
CA SER A 131 5.88 -13.75 23.48
C SER A 131 6.79 -12.92 24.40
N LEU A 132 7.97 -12.52 23.93
CA LEU A 132 8.89 -11.72 24.72
C LEU A 132 8.37 -10.29 24.87
N ARG A 133 8.72 -9.72 26.02
CA ARG A 133 8.44 -8.32 26.36
C ARG A 133 9.04 -7.37 25.32
N ARG A 134 8.22 -6.48 24.76
CA ARG A 134 8.70 -5.41 23.87
C ARG A 134 9.46 -4.35 24.67
N LEU A 135 10.77 -4.24 24.45
CA LEU A 135 11.59 -3.16 24.98
C LEU A 135 11.46 -1.91 24.09
N ARG A 136 11.31 -0.74 24.71
CA ARG A 136 11.14 0.56 24.06
C ARG A 136 12.45 1.35 24.08
N LYS A 137 12.57 2.38 23.23
CA LYS A 137 13.67 3.34 23.30
C LYS A 137 13.55 4.21 24.56
N THR A 138 14.68 4.67 25.11
CA THR A 138 14.75 5.56 26.27
C THR A 138 14.19 6.95 25.95
N GLY A 139 13.70 7.67 26.96
CA GLY A 139 13.26 9.06 26.80
C GLY A 139 11.86 9.24 26.18
N ARG A 140 11.11 8.14 25.98
CA ARG A 140 9.78 8.17 25.34
C ARG A 140 8.69 8.73 26.25
N SER A 141 7.59 9.13 25.62
CA SER A 141 6.36 9.58 26.24
C SER A 141 5.29 8.49 26.26
N ALA A 142 4.39 8.57 27.24
CA ALA A 142 3.19 7.74 27.32
C ALA A 142 2.01 8.54 27.87
N HIS A 143 0.81 8.17 27.45
CA HIS A 143 -0.46 8.67 27.96
C HIS A 143 -1.12 7.57 28.79
N LEU A 144 -1.32 7.83 30.08
CA LEU A 144 -2.11 6.96 30.96
C LEU A 144 -3.52 7.51 31.09
N ILE A 145 -4.52 6.70 30.79
CA ILE A 145 -5.93 7.04 30.97
C ILE A 145 -6.41 6.39 32.26
N PHE A 146 -6.84 7.18 33.22
CA PHE A 146 -7.47 6.69 34.44
C PHE A 146 -8.97 6.46 34.24
N LEU A 147 -9.53 5.52 34.99
CA LEU A 147 -10.97 5.28 35.05
C LEU A 147 -11.72 6.48 35.68
N ASP A 148 -11.15 7.04 36.75
CA ASP A 148 -11.76 8.17 37.49
C ASP A 148 -10.97 9.47 37.29
N GLU A 149 -11.67 10.61 37.34
CA GLU A 149 -11.06 11.95 37.30
C GLU A 149 -10.25 12.26 38.57
N VAL A 150 -10.65 11.68 39.71
CA VAL A 150 -10.01 11.91 41.03
C VAL A 150 -8.59 11.31 41.08
N SER A 151 -8.28 10.34 40.22
CA SER A 151 -6.96 9.72 40.15
C SER A 151 -5.88 10.63 39.56
N LEU A 152 -6.23 11.53 38.64
CA LEU A 152 -5.28 12.45 38.01
C LEU A 152 -4.61 13.39 39.02
N PRO A 153 -5.33 14.14 39.89
CA PRO A 153 -4.69 15.00 40.89
C PRO A 153 -3.91 14.19 41.92
N LYS A 154 -4.35 12.97 42.27
CA LYS A 154 -3.59 12.05 43.15
C LYS A 154 -2.26 11.61 42.52
N ALA A 155 -2.26 11.33 41.22
CA ALA A 155 -1.05 10.97 40.49
C ALA A 155 -0.07 12.16 40.40
N LEU A 156 -0.58 13.38 40.22
CA LEU A 156 0.25 14.61 40.20
C LEU A 156 0.79 14.99 41.58
N SER A 157 0.03 14.71 42.64
CA SER A 157 0.44 14.96 44.04
C SER A 157 1.32 13.84 44.62
N SER A 158 1.64 12.80 43.83
CA SER A 158 2.51 11.72 44.29
C SER A 158 3.89 12.27 44.65
N GLY A 159 4.17 12.30 45.97
CA GLY A 159 5.29 13.02 46.55
C GLY A 159 6.67 12.58 46.06
N SER A 160 7.68 13.38 46.41
CA SER A 160 9.08 13.28 45.99
C SER A 160 9.86 12.06 46.52
N LYS A 161 9.19 11.10 47.17
CA LYS A 161 9.84 9.90 47.73
C LYS A 161 10.04 8.86 46.62
N PRO A 162 11.24 8.25 46.51
CA PRO A 162 11.51 7.23 45.51
C PRO A 162 10.61 6.02 45.73
N ARG A 163 9.85 5.64 44.71
CA ARG A 163 9.00 4.44 44.73
C ARG A 163 9.69 3.30 44.00
N PRO A 164 9.68 2.07 44.52
CA PRO A 164 10.29 0.93 43.83
C PRO A 164 9.56 0.67 42.51
N TRP A 165 10.33 0.47 41.43
CA TRP A 165 9.77 0.01 40.16
C TRP A 165 9.25 -1.43 40.32
N PRO A 166 8.02 -1.74 39.87
CA PRO A 166 7.50 -3.09 39.98
C PRO A 166 8.31 -4.03 39.09
N LYS A 167 9.06 -4.93 39.71
CA LYS A 167 9.65 -6.10 39.04
C LYS A 167 8.72 -7.26 39.31
N LEU A 168 8.15 -7.86 38.26
CA LEU A 168 7.39 -9.10 38.39
C LEU A 168 8.32 -10.17 38.99
N GLN A 169 7.87 -10.88 40.03
CA GLN A 169 8.65 -11.92 40.68
C GLN A 169 9.00 -13.06 39.70
N ASP A 170 10.11 -13.73 39.97
CA ASP A 170 10.95 -14.52 39.06
C ASP A 170 10.24 -15.64 38.27
N ALA A 171 9.02 -16.06 38.63
CA ALA A 171 8.26 -17.08 37.90
C ALA A 171 7.48 -16.53 36.69
N ASP A 172 7.00 -15.29 36.76
CA ASP A 172 6.26 -14.60 35.68
C ASP A 172 7.09 -13.45 35.06
N SER A 173 8.31 -13.25 35.57
CA SER A 173 9.20 -12.20 35.09
C SER A 173 9.71 -12.53 33.70
N ALA A 174 9.28 -11.74 32.71
CA ALA A 174 9.89 -11.79 31.39
C ALA A 174 11.41 -11.58 31.54
N PRO A 175 12.24 -12.35 30.82
CA PRO A 175 13.68 -12.21 30.91
C PRO A 175 14.07 -10.77 30.61
N SER A 176 15.08 -10.26 31.33
CA SER A 176 15.62 -8.91 31.15
C SER A 176 17.12 -8.96 30.84
N GLY A 177 17.66 -7.86 30.30
CA GLY A 177 19.09 -7.75 29.97
C GLY A 177 19.56 -8.81 28.97
N LEU A 178 20.68 -9.46 29.24
CA LEU A 178 21.28 -10.45 28.35
C LEU A 178 20.36 -11.65 28.08
N ALA A 179 19.68 -12.16 29.11
CA ALA A 179 18.77 -13.30 28.97
C ALA A 179 17.62 -13.00 27.99
N HIS A 180 17.11 -11.75 28.00
CA HIS A 180 16.11 -11.30 27.04
C HIS A 180 16.61 -11.41 25.60
N TYR A 181 17.80 -10.85 25.34
CA TYR A 181 18.38 -10.84 24.01
C TYR A 181 18.76 -12.24 23.52
N MET A 182 19.19 -13.14 24.41
CA MET A 182 19.44 -14.54 24.06
C MET A 182 18.15 -15.24 23.62
N GLN A 183 17.06 -15.06 24.37
CA GLN A 183 15.77 -15.63 24.00
C GLN A 183 15.25 -15.01 22.70
N LEU A 184 15.37 -13.69 22.53
CA LEU A 184 14.99 -13.00 21.29
C LEU A 184 15.80 -13.50 20.10
N TYR A 185 17.10 -13.72 20.28
CA TYR A 185 17.98 -14.27 19.25
C TYR A 185 17.53 -15.67 18.81
N SER A 186 17.14 -16.52 19.77
CA SER A 186 16.60 -17.86 19.48
C SER A 186 15.21 -17.83 18.84
N ALA A 187 14.33 -16.93 19.30
CA ALA A 187 12.96 -16.80 18.80
C ALA A 187 12.91 -16.28 17.36
N LEU A 188 13.83 -15.39 16.98
CA LEU A 188 13.97 -14.89 15.61
C LEU A 188 14.54 -15.94 14.64
N ARG A 189 14.99 -17.11 15.13
CA ARG A 189 15.56 -18.19 14.32
C ARG A 189 14.81 -19.50 14.59
N PRO A 190 13.52 -19.57 14.22
CA PRO A 190 12.78 -20.81 14.32
C PRO A 190 13.43 -21.90 13.45
N PRO A 191 13.24 -23.18 13.78
CA PRO A 191 13.77 -24.28 12.98
C PRO A 191 13.19 -24.25 11.56
N LEU A 192 14.00 -24.70 10.59
CA LEU A 192 13.66 -24.69 9.17
C LEU A 192 12.35 -25.41 8.87
N ASP A 193 12.03 -26.47 9.62
CA ASP A 193 10.80 -27.26 9.44
C ASP A 193 9.54 -26.41 9.65
N VAL A 194 9.55 -25.51 10.63
CA VAL A 194 8.41 -24.62 10.92
C VAL A 194 8.28 -23.54 9.85
N VAL A 195 9.41 -22.97 9.42
CA VAL A 195 9.45 -21.99 8.33
C VAL A 195 8.93 -22.61 7.03
N ARG A 196 9.34 -23.84 6.74
CA ARG A 196 8.89 -24.61 5.59
C ARG A 196 7.40 -24.89 5.66
N ALA A 197 6.88 -25.34 6.81
CA ALA A 197 5.45 -25.60 6.98
C ALA A 197 4.61 -24.33 6.74
N HIS A 198 5.05 -23.17 7.25
CA HIS A 198 4.42 -21.89 6.95
C HIS A 198 4.45 -21.60 5.44
N ALA A 199 5.64 -21.64 4.80
CA ALA A 199 5.79 -21.36 3.38
C ALA A 199 4.95 -22.28 2.47
N ASP A 200 4.99 -23.60 2.71
CA ASP A 200 4.20 -24.57 1.98
C ASP A 200 2.70 -24.28 2.14
N SER A 201 2.23 -23.97 3.37
CA SER A 201 0.82 -23.63 3.61
C SER A 201 0.38 -22.29 3.00
N SER A 202 1.28 -21.30 2.92
CA SER A 202 1.02 -20.02 2.25
C SER A 202 0.91 -20.19 0.74
N ILE A 203 1.76 -21.04 0.15
CA ILE A 203 1.68 -21.38 -1.28
C ILE A 203 0.37 -22.14 -1.56
N ASP A 204 -0.01 -23.10 -0.71
CA ASP A 204 -1.26 -23.84 -0.86
C ASP A 204 -2.49 -22.91 -0.82
N LEU A 205 -2.51 -21.91 0.06
CA LEU A 205 -3.56 -20.88 0.10
C LEU A 205 -3.57 -20.05 -1.17
N TYR A 206 -2.42 -19.56 -1.61
CA TYR A 206 -2.32 -18.79 -2.85
C TYR A 206 -2.80 -19.60 -4.06
N GLU A 207 -2.40 -20.87 -4.18
CA GLU A 207 -2.86 -21.76 -5.24
C GLU A 207 -4.38 -21.99 -5.18
N TYR A 208 -4.95 -22.13 -3.98
CA TYR A 208 -6.39 -22.25 -3.78
C TYR A 208 -7.14 -20.98 -4.21
N GLU A 209 -6.67 -19.80 -3.82
CA GLU A 209 -7.25 -18.52 -4.21
C GLU A 209 -7.13 -18.28 -5.71
N LEU A 210 -5.98 -18.60 -6.31
CA LEU A 210 -5.76 -18.52 -7.75
C LEU A 210 -6.69 -19.48 -8.49
N ALA A 211 -6.89 -20.70 -7.99
CA ALA A 211 -7.82 -21.66 -8.57
C ALA A 211 -9.28 -21.18 -8.45
N LYS A 212 -9.67 -20.60 -7.31
CA LYS A 212 -11.00 -20.01 -7.10
C LYS A 212 -11.23 -18.81 -8.03
N SER A 213 -10.25 -17.91 -8.16
CA SER A 213 -10.30 -16.78 -9.11
C SER A 213 -10.41 -17.28 -10.55
N ARG A 214 -9.62 -18.29 -10.92
CA ARG A 214 -9.71 -18.96 -12.22
C ARG A 214 -11.04 -19.67 -12.44
N GLN A 215 -11.68 -20.23 -11.42
CA GLN A 215 -13.04 -20.80 -11.55
C GLN A 215 -14.09 -19.70 -11.72
N ASN A 216 -13.98 -18.60 -10.97
CA ASN A 216 -14.85 -17.44 -11.12
C ASN A 216 -14.73 -16.78 -12.51
N SER A 217 -13.52 -16.80 -13.10
CA SER A 217 -13.26 -16.24 -14.43
C SER A 217 -13.45 -17.26 -15.56
N LYS A 218 -13.27 -18.57 -15.30
CA LYS A 218 -13.62 -19.64 -16.23
C LYS A 218 -15.14 -19.65 -16.39
N TYR A 219 -15.59 -18.97 -17.43
CA TYR A 219 -16.86 -19.21 -18.08
C TYR A 219 -18.07 -19.17 -17.14
N LYS A 220 -18.50 -17.96 -16.79
CA LYS A 220 -19.94 -17.73 -16.64
C LYS A 220 -20.59 -17.86 -18.03
N LYS A 221 -20.84 -19.09 -18.45
CA LYS A 221 -21.80 -19.41 -19.52
C LYS A 221 -23.13 -19.57 -18.80
N GLY A 222 -23.86 -18.48 -18.64
CA GLY A 222 -25.08 -18.45 -17.83
C GLY A 222 -25.97 -17.29 -18.25
N GLU A 223 -27.23 -17.35 -17.82
CA GLU A 223 -28.26 -16.36 -18.13
C GLU A 223 -27.80 -14.93 -17.80
N ALA A 224 -28.29 -13.97 -18.59
CA ALA A 224 -27.95 -12.57 -18.40
C ALA A 224 -28.35 -12.15 -16.98
N ILE A 225 -27.42 -11.50 -16.26
CA ILE A 225 -27.71 -10.93 -14.95
C ILE A 225 -28.63 -9.72 -15.22
N VAL A 226 -29.89 -9.81 -14.80
CA VAL A 226 -30.91 -8.77 -14.93
C VAL A 226 -31.06 -8.07 -13.58
N ASP A 227 -30.95 -6.74 -13.57
CA ASP A 227 -31.17 -5.92 -12.37
C ASP A 227 -32.67 -5.80 -12.05
N ASP A 228 -33.03 -5.32 -10.85
CA ASP A 228 -34.43 -5.19 -10.39
C ASP A 228 -35.32 -4.30 -11.30
N ASP A 229 -34.71 -3.42 -12.10
CA ASP A 229 -35.36 -2.57 -13.12
C ASP A 229 -35.45 -3.23 -14.52
N GLY A 230 -35.07 -4.51 -14.67
CA GLY A 230 -35.19 -5.24 -15.93
C GLY A 230 -34.07 -4.97 -16.95
N PHE A 231 -33.00 -4.25 -16.58
CA PHE A 231 -31.84 -4.02 -17.44
C PHE A 231 -30.80 -5.15 -17.29
N THR A 232 -30.28 -5.64 -18.42
CA THR A 232 -29.23 -6.68 -18.45
C THR A 232 -27.83 -6.07 -18.41
N LEU A 233 -27.01 -6.43 -17.42
CA LEU A 233 -25.61 -5.98 -17.33
C LEU A 233 -24.73 -6.65 -18.40
N VAL A 234 -24.14 -5.83 -19.28
CA VAL A 234 -23.25 -6.28 -20.37
C VAL A 234 -21.89 -6.71 -19.81
N THR A 235 -21.80 -7.99 -19.42
CA THR A 235 -20.54 -8.63 -19.02
C THR A 235 -20.05 -9.60 -20.10
N ARG A 236 -18.73 -9.67 -20.29
CA ARG A 236 -18.09 -10.54 -21.29
C ARG A 236 -18.28 -12.02 -20.91
N GLY A 237 -18.97 -12.78 -21.76
CA GLY A 237 -19.25 -14.20 -21.63
C GLY A 237 -18.40 -15.06 -22.57
N GLY A 238 -17.57 -15.93 -21.99
CA GLY A 238 -16.89 -17.03 -22.70
C GLY A 238 -15.80 -16.63 -23.73
N ALA A 239 -15.22 -17.64 -24.38
CA ALA A 239 -14.01 -17.51 -25.21
C ALA A 239 -14.22 -16.94 -26.63
N TYR A 240 -15.42 -16.45 -26.96
CA TYR A 240 -15.71 -15.91 -28.31
C TYR A 240 -16.15 -14.44 -28.31
N GLY A 241 -15.86 -13.69 -27.24
CA GLY A 241 -16.15 -12.25 -27.20
C GLY A 241 -17.64 -11.93 -27.31
N LYS A 242 -18.52 -12.79 -26.78
CA LYS A 242 -19.97 -12.54 -26.72
C LYS A 242 -20.34 -12.13 -25.29
N THR A 243 -21.51 -11.53 -25.08
CA THR A 243 -22.04 -11.28 -23.74
C THR A 243 -22.49 -12.57 -23.05
N LEU A 244 -22.64 -12.54 -21.72
CA LEU A 244 -23.08 -13.69 -20.90
C LEU A 244 -24.34 -14.40 -21.43
N GLY A 245 -25.31 -13.67 -21.98
CA GLY A 245 -26.57 -14.20 -22.52
C GLY A 245 -26.61 -14.50 -24.02
N GLY A 246 -25.47 -14.47 -24.72
CA GLY A 246 -25.38 -14.87 -26.13
C GLY A 246 -26.25 -14.04 -27.07
N GLY A 247 -25.83 -12.82 -27.40
CA GLY A 247 -26.55 -12.02 -28.41
C GLY A 247 -25.75 -10.88 -29.00
N VAL A 248 -24.89 -10.23 -28.19
CA VAL A 248 -24.12 -9.06 -28.61
C VAL A 248 -22.63 -9.36 -28.51
N GLY A 249 -21.87 -8.97 -29.54
CA GLY A 249 -20.40 -9.07 -29.54
C GLY A 249 -19.79 -7.97 -28.65
N VAL A 250 -18.95 -8.36 -27.70
CA VAL A 250 -18.20 -7.45 -26.85
C VAL A 250 -16.80 -7.30 -27.45
N ALA A 251 -16.45 -6.06 -27.79
CA ALA A 251 -15.12 -5.70 -28.26
C ALA A 251 -14.02 -6.17 -27.28
N SER A 252 -12.99 -6.85 -27.77
CA SER A 252 -11.75 -6.99 -27.01
C SER A 252 -11.04 -5.64 -26.92
N LYS A 253 -10.15 -5.44 -25.94
CA LYS A 253 -9.32 -4.23 -25.83
C LYS A 253 -8.49 -3.98 -27.12
N GLU A 254 -8.17 -5.04 -27.86
CA GLU A 254 -7.60 -4.96 -29.22
C GLU A 254 -8.59 -4.48 -30.30
N PHE A 255 -9.88 -4.79 -30.16
CA PHE A 255 -10.91 -4.23 -31.04
C PHE A 255 -11.06 -2.73 -30.81
N THR A 256 -10.93 -2.19 -29.60
CA THR A 256 -10.92 -0.73 -29.40
C THR A 256 -9.73 -0.04 -30.05
N ALA A 257 -8.56 -0.68 -30.09
CA ALA A 257 -7.39 -0.16 -30.81
C ALA A 257 -7.57 -0.17 -32.34
N THR A 258 -8.47 -1.02 -32.87
CA THR A 258 -8.70 -1.19 -34.31
C THR A 258 -10.06 -0.66 -34.80
N ALA A 259 -11.01 -0.35 -33.92
CA ALA A 259 -12.38 0.06 -34.23
C ALA A 259 -12.55 1.57 -34.51
N GLY A 260 -11.46 2.28 -34.80
CA GLY A 260 -11.51 3.37 -35.78
C GLY A 260 -11.80 2.88 -37.21
N ARG A 261 -11.78 1.56 -37.45
CA ARG A 261 -12.20 0.91 -38.69
C ARG A 261 -13.42 0.01 -38.43
N GLY A 262 -14.59 0.57 -38.72
CA GLY A 262 -15.87 -0.13 -38.69
C GLY A 262 -15.86 -1.44 -39.51
N GLY A 263 -16.53 -2.44 -38.94
CA GLY A 263 -16.60 -3.79 -39.48
C GLY A 263 -17.60 -3.97 -40.63
N GLY A 264 -17.44 -5.10 -41.31
CA GLY A 264 -18.45 -5.71 -42.17
C GLY A 264 -18.04 -5.87 -43.63
N GLY A 265 -17.69 -7.09 -44.02
CA GLY A 265 -17.75 -7.52 -45.41
C GLY A 265 -16.40 -7.80 -46.07
N ARG A 266 -16.19 -9.08 -46.40
CA ARG A 266 -15.13 -9.60 -47.25
C ARG A 266 -15.00 -8.80 -48.55
N MET A 267 -13.98 -7.96 -48.71
CA MET A 267 -13.44 -7.60 -50.03
C MET A 267 -12.11 -6.82 -49.92
N ARG A 268 -11.14 -7.30 -50.71
CA ARG A 268 -9.86 -6.70 -51.15
C ARG A 268 -9.38 -5.39 -50.49
N LYS A 269 -8.16 -5.46 -49.94
CA LYS A 269 -7.24 -4.35 -49.65
C LYS A 269 -7.21 -3.32 -50.80
N GLN A 270 -7.99 -2.25 -50.68
CA GLN A 270 -7.67 -0.96 -51.28
C GLN A 270 -7.68 0.07 -50.15
N LYS A 271 -6.60 0.85 -50.05
CA LYS A 271 -6.47 1.98 -49.13
C LYS A 271 -7.62 2.94 -49.45
N LYS A 272 -8.62 3.05 -48.58
CA LYS A 272 -9.63 4.12 -48.68
C LYS A 272 -8.91 5.44 -48.47
N GLU A 273 -8.86 6.27 -49.50
CA GLU A 273 -8.53 7.69 -49.36
C GLU A 273 -9.51 8.33 -48.37
N SER A 274 -9.00 9.23 -47.53
CA SER A 274 -9.83 9.98 -46.59
C SER A 274 -10.91 10.71 -47.38
N LYS A 275 -12.16 10.67 -46.91
CA LYS A 275 -13.29 11.40 -47.50
C LYS A 275 -13.21 12.90 -47.19
N GLU A 276 -12.03 13.48 -47.27
CA GLU A 276 -11.84 14.92 -47.15
C GLU A 276 -11.87 15.50 -48.57
N LYS A 277 -12.89 16.31 -48.87
CA LYS A 277 -13.01 16.94 -50.19
C LYS A 277 -11.95 18.05 -50.29
N GLU A 278 -10.90 17.83 -51.07
CA GLU A 278 -9.93 18.88 -51.39
C GLU A 278 -10.60 20.03 -52.18
N GLY A 279 -10.35 21.27 -51.76
CA GLY A 279 -10.87 22.49 -52.39
C GLY A 279 -12.23 22.98 -51.90
N PHE A 280 -12.79 22.36 -50.85
CA PHE A 280 -14.09 22.78 -50.30
C PHE A 280 -14.00 24.09 -49.50
N TYR A 281 -12.91 24.28 -48.75
CA TYR A 281 -12.73 25.47 -47.91
C TYR A 281 -11.86 26.53 -48.57
N ALA A 282 -12.18 27.81 -48.31
CA ALA A 282 -11.46 28.95 -48.86
C ALA A 282 -9.96 28.95 -48.50
N PHE A 283 -9.61 28.45 -47.30
CA PHE A 283 -8.21 28.36 -46.86
C PHE A 283 -7.39 27.36 -47.70
N GLN A 284 -8.00 26.26 -48.16
CA GLN A 284 -7.33 25.26 -49.01
C GLN A 284 -6.98 25.86 -50.39
N LYS A 285 -7.84 26.74 -50.92
CA LYS A 285 -7.57 27.46 -52.17
C LYS A 285 -6.43 28.47 -52.00
N ALA A 286 -6.43 29.23 -50.91
CA ALA A 286 -5.37 30.19 -50.60
C ALA A 286 -4.02 29.50 -50.37
N GLU A 287 -4.01 28.36 -49.69
CA GLU A 287 -2.80 27.58 -49.43
C GLU A 287 -2.23 26.96 -50.71
N LYS A 288 -3.10 26.46 -51.61
CA LYS A 288 -2.69 25.96 -52.93
C LYS A 288 -2.03 27.06 -53.77
N GLN A 289 -2.63 28.25 -53.85
CA GLN A 289 -2.06 29.38 -54.59
C GLN A 289 -0.72 29.84 -54.00
N ARG A 290 -0.60 29.86 -52.66
CA ARG A 290 0.66 30.18 -51.98
C ARG A 290 1.76 29.17 -52.33
N LYS A 291 1.41 27.88 -52.37
CA LYS A 291 2.35 26.81 -52.73
C LYS A 291 2.79 26.94 -54.19
N GLU A 292 1.86 27.18 -55.11
CA GLU A 292 2.18 27.40 -56.53
C GLU A 292 3.12 28.61 -56.74
N LEU A 293 2.93 29.70 -55.99
CA LEU A 293 3.83 30.86 -56.01
C LEU A 293 5.23 30.54 -55.47
N MET A 294 5.34 29.72 -54.42
CA MET A 294 6.62 29.31 -53.87
C MET A 294 7.38 28.38 -54.82
N ASP A 295 6.69 27.41 -55.42
CA ASP A 295 7.28 26.51 -56.42
C ASP A 295 7.78 27.30 -57.64
N LEU A 296 7.05 28.33 -58.08
CA LEU A 296 7.48 29.17 -59.20
C LEU A 296 8.75 29.95 -58.86
N LYS A 297 8.85 30.50 -57.64
CA LYS A 297 10.07 31.18 -57.17
C LYS A 297 11.25 30.21 -57.13
N GLN A 298 11.06 29.01 -56.59
CA GLN A 298 12.12 28.01 -56.51
C GLN A 298 12.61 27.61 -57.91
N ARG A 299 11.70 27.32 -58.85
CA ARG A 299 12.07 27.00 -60.23
C ARG A 299 12.80 28.14 -60.92
N TRP A 300 12.41 29.39 -60.64
CA TRP A 300 13.08 30.55 -61.19
C TRP A 300 14.51 30.71 -60.65
N GLU A 301 14.73 30.46 -59.36
CA GLU A 301 16.07 30.44 -58.76
C GLU A 301 16.92 29.32 -59.36
N GLU A 302 16.37 28.11 -59.51
CA GLU A 302 17.06 26.99 -60.16
C GLU A 302 17.45 27.32 -61.60
N ASP A 303 16.55 27.92 -62.37
CA ASP A 303 16.84 28.32 -63.74
C ASP A 303 17.84 29.47 -63.80
N LYS A 304 17.81 30.42 -62.85
CA LYS A 304 18.88 31.42 -62.70
C LYS A 304 20.25 30.77 -62.50
N VAL A 305 20.35 29.81 -61.58
CA VAL A 305 21.60 29.08 -61.32
C VAL A 305 22.04 28.29 -62.55
N LYS A 306 21.11 27.66 -63.28
CA LYS A 306 21.44 26.96 -64.55
C LYS A 306 21.96 27.94 -65.59
N VAL A 307 21.33 29.10 -65.74
CA VAL A 307 21.76 30.15 -66.68
C VAL A 307 23.14 30.68 -66.29
N GLU A 308 23.43 30.91 -65.00
CA GLU A 308 24.76 31.30 -64.53
C GLU A 308 25.82 30.24 -64.84
N LYS A 309 25.52 28.95 -64.61
CA LYS A 309 26.41 27.84 -65.00
C LYS A 309 26.67 27.81 -66.51
N LEU A 310 25.63 28.03 -67.33
CA LEU A 310 25.76 28.08 -68.78
C LEU A 310 26.56 29.30 -69.26
N LYS A 311 26.40 30.46 -68.61
CA LYS A 311 27.20 31.67 -68.86
C LYS A 311 28.67 31.46 -68.49
N ALA A 312 28.96 30.86 -67.33
CA ALA A 312 30.31 30.53 -66.90
C ALA A 312 31.01 29.57 -67.88
N SER A 313 30.28 28.60 -68.41
CA SER A 313 30.79 27.67 -69.44
C SER A 313 30.88 28.26 -70.85
N ARG A 314 30.56 29.56 -71.05
CA ARG A 314 30.55 30.30 -72.33
C ARG A 314 29.69 29.67 -73.44
N ARG A 315 28.76 28.79 -73.06
CA ARG A 315 27.82 28.09 -73.96
C ARG A 315 26.42 28.72 -73.98
N PHE A 316 26.22 29.81 -73.24
CA PHE A 316 24.96 30.54 -73.21
C PHE A 316 24.80 31.40 -74.47
N LYS A 317 23.76 31.13 -75.26
CA LYS A 317 23.34 31.93 -76.41
C LYS A 317 21.98 32.57 -76.10
N PRO A 318 21.92 33.86 -75.76
CA PRO A 318 20.65 34.54 -75.58
C PRO A 318 20.04 34.86 -76.94
N TYR A 319 18.85 34.29 -77.19
CA TYR A 319 18.01 34.37 -78.39
C TYR A 319 18.44 33.49 -79.57
#